data_AF-A0A5J4S7F1-F1
#
_entry.id   AF-A0A5J4S7F1-F1
#
_cell.length_a   1.000
_cell.length_b   1.000
_cell.length_c   1.000
_cell.angle_alpha   90.00
_cell.angle_beta   90.00
_cell.angle_gamma   90.00
#
_symmetry.space_group_name_H-M   'P 1'
#
loop_
_entity.id
_entity.type
_entity.pdbx_description
1 polymer ?
#
loop_
_entity_poly.entity_id
_entity_poly.type
_entity_poly.pdbx_seq_one_letter_code
_entity_poly.pdbx_strand_id
1 'polypeptide(L)'
;MRISFENLGAIEKADLDLSKKLIIFCGPNGTGKTYVSYAVYGYLRQLYVGAPLFKLNELFDMQAKEIVIDYEALFNLKKNMGI
;
A
#
# COMPACT_ATOMS: atom_id res chain seq x y z
N MET A 1 -0.26 -19.01 -1.49
CA MET A 1 -1.58 -18.40 -1.15
C MET A 1 -2.37 -18.29 -2.43
N ARG A 2 -3.67 -18.58 -2.41
CA ARG A 2 -4.57 -18.32 -3.55
C ARG A 2 -5.51 -17.18 -3.23
N ILE A 3 -5.73 -16.28 -4.18
CA ILE A 3 -6.65 -15.16 -4.07
C ILE A 3 -7.60 -15.22 -5.27
N SER A 4 -8.90 -15.10 -4.99
CA SER A 4 -9.94 -15.04 -6.01
C SER A 4 -10.61 -13.67 -5.98
N PHE A 5 -10.84 -13.11 -7.16
CA PHE A 5 -11.55 -11.85 -7.36
C PHE A 5 -12.83 -12.12 -8.13
N GLU A 6 -13.93 -11.51 -7.70
CA GLU A 6 -15.19 -11.49 -8.42
C GLU A 6 -15.71 -10.05 -8.44
N ASN A 7 -16.13 -9.56 -9.62
CA ASN A 7 -16.65 -8.22 -9.84
C ASN A 7 -15.73 -7.06 -9.36
N LEU A 8 -14.43 -7.13 -9.66
CA LEU A 8 -13.43 -6.10 -9.29
C LEU A 8 -13.09 -5.19 -10.48
N GLY A 9 -13.77 -4.05 -10.59
CA GLY A 9 -13.55 -3.11 -11.69
C GLY A 9 -13.88 -3.77 -13.04
N ALA A 10 -12.92 -3.86 -13.94
CA ALA A 10 -13.06 -4.54 -15.24
C ALA A 10 -12.85 -6.07 -15.17
N ILE A 11 -12.59 -6.64 -13.99
CA ILE A 11 -12.43 -8.08 -13.78
C ILE A 11 -13.78 -8.67 -13.32
N GLU A 12 -14.42 -9.47 -14.17
CA GLU A 12 -15.59 -10.26 -13.76
C GLU A 12 -15.18 -11.39 -12.79
N LYS A 13 -14.13 -12.14 -13.16
CA LYS A 13 -13.56 -13.22 -12.33
C LYS A 13 -12.06 -13.38 -12.59
N ALA A 14 -11.27 -13.60 -11.54
CA ALA A 14 -9.86 -13.95 -11.65
C ALA A 14 -9.38 -14.78 -10.46
N ASP A 15 -8.57 -15.81 -10.73
CA ASP A 15 -7.94 -16.65 -9.72
C ASP A 15 -6.41 -16.54 -9.81
N LEU A 16 -5.77 -16.12 -8.72
CA LEU A 16 -4.33 -15.95 -8.63
C LEU A 16 -3.70 -16.90 -7.62
N ASP A 17 -2.60 -17.54 -8.02
CA ASP A 17 -1.74 -18.33 -7.15
C ASP A 17 -0.47 -17.53 -6.81
N LEU A 18 -0.46 -16.90 -5.65
CA LEU A 18 0.68 -16.12 -5.15
C LEU A 18 1.86 -17.00 -4.69
N SER A 19 1.78 -18.34 -4.82
CA SER A 19 2.96 -19.19 -4.60
C SER A 19 3.95 -19.17 -5.77
N LYS A 20 3.59 -18.56 -6.91
CA LYS A 20 4.48 -18.47 -8.06
C LYS A 20 5.59 -17.45 -7.81
N LYS A 21 6.79 -17.74 -8.35
CA LYS A 21 7.98 -16.88 -8.20
C LYS A 21 7.83 -15.52 -8.91
N LEU A 22 7.09 -15.48 -10.01
CA LEU A 22 6.82 -14.28 -10.79
C LEU A 22 5.42 -14.39 -11.39
N ILE A 23 4.68 -13.29 -11.31
CA ILE A 23 3.36 -13.14 -11.93
C ILE A 23 3.42 -11.87 -12.77
N ILE A 24 3.03 -11.97 -14.04
CA ILE A 24 3.01 -10.84 -14.98
C ILE A 24 1.57 -10.65 -15.46
N PHE A 25 1.03 -9.44 -15.28
CA PHE A 25 -0.26 -9.06 -15.85
C PHE A 25 -0.04 -8.40 -17.22
N CYS A 26 -0.58 -9.00 -18.27
CA CYS A 26 -0.48 -8.52 -19.64
C CYS A 26 -1.87 -8.19 -20.22
N GLY A 27 -1.91 -7.34 -21.25
CA GLY A 27 -3.14 -6.99 -21.97
C GLY A 27 -3.36 -5.47 -22.13
N PRO A 28 -4.39 -5.05 -22.88
CA PRO A 28 -4.69 -3.63 -23.16
C PRO A 28 -4.96 -2.78 -21.91
N ASN A 29 -4.81 -1.46 -22.01
CA ASN A 29 -5.14 -0.57 -20.90
C ASN A 29 -6.61 -0.68 -20.49
N GLY A 30 -6.89 -0.49 -19.19
CA GLY A 30 -8.26 -0.57 -18.65
C GLY A 30 -8.79 -1.98 -18.39
N THR A 31 -8.08 -3.05 -18.72
CA THR A 31 -8.56 -4.44 -18.56
C THR A 31 -8.39 -5.04 -17.15
N GLY A 32 -8.33 -4.20 -16.11
CA GLY A 32 -8.28 -4.70 -14.73
C GLY A 32 -6.89 -5.01 -14.15
N LYS A 33 -5.80 -4.92 -14.93
CA LYS A 33 -4.43 -5.18 -14.43
C LYS A 33 -4.06 -4.33 -13.20
N THR A 34 -4.38 -3.03 -13.24
CA THR A 34 -4.14 -2.12 -12.11
C THR A 34 -5.00 -2.50 -10.91
N TYR A 35 -6.27 -2.87 -11.12
CA TYR A 35 -7.17 -3.27 -10.03
C TYR A 35 -6.64 -4.51 -9.29
N VAL A 36 -6.28 -5.57 -10.02
CA VAL A 36 -5.72 -6.79 -9.41
C VAL A 36 -4.42 -6.48 -8.68
N SER A 37 -3.51 -5.73 -9.32
CA SER A 37 -2.22 -5.37 -8.72
C SER A 37 -2.39 -4.61 -7.40
N TYR A 38 -3.26 -3.60 -7.37
CA TYR A 38 -3.53 -2.81 -6.17
C TYR A 38 -4.28 -3.60 -5.09
N ALA A 39 -5.21 -4.48 -5.45
CA ALA A 39 -5.91 -5.31 -4.47
C ALA A 39 -4.95 -6.30 -3.79
N VAL A 40 -4.08 -6.96 -4.57
CA VAL A 40 -3.01 -7.82 -4.03
C VAL A 40 -2.07 -7.02 -3.14
N TYR A 41 -1.61 -5.85 -3.60
CA TYR A 41 -0.75 -4.96 -2.81
C TYR A 41 -1.41 -4.54 -1.49
N GLY A 42 -2.66 -4.07 -1.53
CA GLY A 42 -3.38 -3.60 -0.35
C GLY A 42 -3.55 -4.68 0.70
N TYR A 43 -3.84 -5.91 0.28
CA TYR A 43 -3.92 -7.07 1.17
C TYR A 43 -2.56 -7.42 1.78
N LEU A 44 -1.52 -7.57 0.95
CA LEU A 44 -0.18 -7.94 1.43
C LEU A 44 0.44 -6.85 2.31
N ARG A 45 0.19 -5.57 2.00
CA ARG A 45 0.70 -4.43 2.78
C ARG A 45 0.30 -4.53 4.26
N GLN A 46 -0.92 -4.98 4.56
CA GLN A 46 -1.37 -5.14 5.95
C GLN A 46 -0.64 -6.27 6.69
N LEU A 47 -0.10 -7.26 5.96
CA LEU A 47 0.66 -8.37 6.54
C LEU A 47 2.13 -8.01 6.77
N TYR A 48 2.70 -7.11 5.95
CA TYR A 48 4.12 -6.76 5.99
C TYR A 48 4.42 -5.42 6.68
N VAL A 49 3.51 -4.46 6.62
CA VAL A 49 3.66 -3.21 7.38
C VAL A 49 3.16 -3.53 8.78
N GLY A 50 4.10 -3.63 9.72
CA GLY A 50 3.81 -3.77 11.14
C GLY A 50 2.79 -2.73 11.60
N ALA A 51 2.10 -3.04 12.70
CA ALA A 51 1.02 -2.23 13.27
C ALA A 51 1.27 -0.73 13.09
N PRO A 52 0.23 0.04 12.70
CA PRO A 52 0.38 1.47 12.41
C PRO A 52 1.14 2.15 13.56
N LEU A 53 2.06 3.05 13.21
CA LEU A 53 2.96 3.73 14.16
C LEU A 53 2.21 4.32 15.37
N PHE A 54 0.92 4.63 15.16
CA PHE A 54 -0.05 5.07 16.16
C PHE A 54 -1.37 4.31 15.97
N LYS A 55 -2.12 4.13 17.06
CA LYS A 55 -3.48 3.59 16.94
C LYS A 55 -4.39 4.66 16.32
N LEU A 56 -5.36 4.23 15.50
CA LEU A 56 -6.29 5.15 14.82
C LEU A 56 -7.02 6.07 15.80
N ASN A 57 -7.37 5.55 16.98
CA ASN A 57 -8.05 6.31 18.03
C ASN A 57 -7.15 7.41 18.61
N GLU A 58 -5.84 7.15 18.75
CA GLU A 58 -4.88 8.15 19.22
C GLU A 58 -4.74 9.32 18.23
N LEU A 59 -4.89 9.06 16.92
CA LEU A 59 -4.93 10.10 15.88
C LEU A 59 -6.22 10.94 15.93
N PHE A 60 -7.37 10.33 16.21
CA PHE A 60 -8.64 11.05 16.36
C PHE A 60 -8.67 11.89 17.65
N ASP A 61 -8.08 11.38 18.73
CA ASP A 61 -7.96 12.08 20.00
C ASP A 61 -6.95 13.25 19.94
N MET A 62 -5.99 13.19 19.02
CA MET A 62 -4.94 14.21 18.84
C MET A 62 -5.41 15.55 18.24
N GLN A 63 -6.72 15.76 18.00
CA GLN A 63 -7.36 17.00 17.53
C GLN A 63 -6.42 17.94 16.77
N ALA A 64 -6.22 17.66 15.46
CA ALA A 64 -5.58 18.52 14.47
C ALA A 64 -4.60 19.58 15.02
N LYS A 65 -3.38 19.17 15.41
CA LYS A 65 -2.28 20.12 15.50
C LYS A 65 -1.81 20.49 14.10
N GLU A 66 -1.64 21.79 13.84
CA GLU A 66 -0.80 22.24 12.74
C GLU A 66 0.59 21.63 12.92
N ILE A 67 0.93 20.67 12.06
CA ILE A 67 2.27 20.12 12.01
C ILE A 67 3.12 21.17 11.29
N VAL A 68 3.76 22.03 12.06
CA VAL A 68 4.77 22.94 11.53
C VAL A 68 6.00 22.10 11.19
N ILE A 69 6.26 21.92 9.90
CA ILE A 69 7.43 21.20 9.43
C ILE A 69 8.63 22.13 9.55
N ASP A 70 9.55 21.81 10.47
CA ASP A 70 10.86 22.45 10.56
C ASP A 70 11.78 21.87 9.49
N TYR A 71 11.92 22.59 8.38
CA TYR A 71 12.74 22.19 7.24
C TYR A 71 14.23 22.13 7.58
N GLU A 72 14.72 22.97 8.49
CA GLU A 72 16.13 22.97 8.91
C GLU A 72 16.45 21.73 9.73
N ALA A 73 15.58 21.39 10.69
CA ALA A 73 15.72 20.15 11.45
C ALA A 73 15.71 18.91 10.55
N LEU A 74 14.80 18.88 9.56
CA LEU A 74 14.71 17.80 8.57
C LEU A 74 15.97 17.69 7.70
N PHE A 75 16.51 18.82 7.24
CA PHE A 75 17.70 18.85 6.40
C PHE A 75 18.94 18.37 7.16
N ASN A 76 19.08 18.76 8.42
CA ASN A 76 20.16 18.31 9.29
C ASN A 76 20.05 16.83 9.65
N LEU A 77 18.83 16.32 9.81
CA LEU A 77 18.59 14.89 10.06
C LEU A 77 19.04 14.04 8.86
N LYS A 78 18.71 14.48 7.64
CA LYS A 78 19.18 13.82 6.39
C LYS A 78 20.71 13.79 6.34
N LYS A 79 21.35 14.93 6.63
CA LYS A 79 22.82 15.04 6.64
C LYS A 79 23.47 14.09 7.66
N ASN A 80 22.86 13.92 8.83
CA ASN A 80 23.35 13.02 9.87
C ASN A 80 23.08 11.54 9.58
N MET A 81 22.11 11.24 8.70
CA MET A 81 21.80 9.87 8.26
C MET A 81 22.67 9.40 7.07
N GLY A 82 23.56 10.25 6.55
CA GLY A 82 24.53 9.86 5.52
C GLY A 82 23.93 9.52 4.15
N ILE A 83 22.75 10.08 3.82
CA ILE A 83 22.06 9.91 2.53
C ILE A 83 22.16 11.18 1.68
#